data_AF-A0A6I3AV11-F1
#
_entry.id   AF-A0A6I3AV11-F1
#
_cell.length_a   1.000
_cell.length_b   1.000
_cell.length_c   1.000
_cell.angle_alpha   90.00
_cell.angle_beta   90.00
_cell.angle_gamma   90.00
#
_symmetry.space_group_name_H-M   'P 1'
#
loop_
_entity.id
_entity.type
_entity.pdbx_description
1 polymer ?
#
loop_
_entity_poly.entity_id
_entity_poly.type
_entity_poly.pdbx_seq_one_letter_code
_entity_poly.pdbx_strand_id
1 'polypeptide(L)' 'EILTGPSHTSDGSMNLFGALRRAMATCGYSDVKEFQRVEVLIHRA' A
#
# COMPACT_ATOMS: atom_id res chain seq x y z
N GLU A 1 9.53 9.89 -9.20
CA GLU A 1 8.83 8.67 -9.63
C GLU A 1 8.73 7.60 -8.54
N ILE A 2 9.78 7.32 -7.75
CA ILE A 2 9.74 6.32 -6.66
C ILE A 2 8.60 6.57 -5.65
N LEU A 3 8.47 7.79 -5.11
CA LEU A 3 7.45 8.07 -4.09
C LEU A 3 6.04 8.31 -4.68
N THR A 4 5.94 9.03 -5.79
CA THR A 4 4.68 9.61 -6.30
C THR A 4 4.24 9.14 -7.69
N GLY A 5 5.05 8.35 -8.38
CA GLY A 5 4.75 7.83 -9.73
C GLY A 5 4.93 8.84 -10.87
N PRO A 6 4.42 8.52 -12.08
CA PRO A 6 3.75 7.25 -12.44
C PRO A 6 4.69 6.05 -12.31
N SER A 7 4.13 4.84 -12.18
CA SER A 7 4.92 3.61 -12.18
C SER A 7 5.09 3.12 -13.61
N HIS A 8 6.32 2.87 -14.02
CA HIS A 8 6.63 2.28 -15.33
C HIS A 8 6.84 0.76 -15.25
N THR A 9 6.91 0.22 -14.03
CA THR A 9 7.05 -1.21 -13.71
C THR A 9 5.97 -1.63 -12.71
N SER A 10 5.69 -2.93 -12.61
CA SER A 10 4.69 -3.49 -11.68
C SER A 10 5.31 -4.24 -10.49
N ASP A 11 6.63 -4.14 -10.31
CA ASP A 11 7.41 -4.82 -9.26
C ASP A 11 7.29 -4.17 -7.86
N GLY A 12 6.54 -3.08 -7.75
CA GLY A 12 6.35 -2.35 -6.48
C GLY A 12 7.52 -1.44 -6.10
N SER A 13 8.50 -1.23 -6.98
CA SER A 13 9.65 -0.35 -6.72
C SER A 13 9.36 1.15 -6.90
N MET A 14 8.19 1.51 -7.46
CA MET A 14 7.81 2.89 -7.78
C MET A 14 6.39 3.22 -7.31
N ASN A 15 6.07 4.52 -7.25
CA ASN A 15 4.80 5.06 -6.79
C ASN A 15 4.35 4.53 -5.42
N LEU A 16 5.25 4.55 -4.43
CA LEU A 16 5.00 4.03 -3.08
C LEU A 16 3.75 4.64 -2.42
N PHE A 17 3.48 5.93 -2.61
CA PHE A 17 2.27 6.57 -2.05
C PHE A 17 0.99 6.18 -2.79
N GLY A 18 1.05 5.97 -4.11
CA GLY A 18 -0.09 5.43 -4.86
C GLY A 18 -0.37 3.97 -4.50
N ALA A 19 0.67 3.18 -4.26
CA ALA A 19 0.55 1.81 -3.75
C ALA A 19 -0.07 1.78 -2.36
N LEU A 20 0.41 2.61 -1.43
CA LEU A 20 -0.17 2.73 -0.08
C LEU A 20 -1.65 3.14 -0.12
N ARG A 21 -2.02 4.16 -0.90
CA ARG A 21 -3.44 4.56 -1.05
C ARG A 21 -4.32 3.42 -1.57
N ARG A 22 -3.83 2.65 -2.54
CA ARG A 22 -4.55 1.48 -3.06
C ARG A 22 -4.72 0.41 -1.99
N ALA A 23 -3.66 0.07 -1.25
CA ALA A 23 -3.73 -0.91 -0.17
C ALA A 23 -4.73 -0.49 0.92
N MET A 24 -4.69 0.78 1.35
CA MET A 24 -5.65 1.31 2.32
C MET A 24 -7.09 1.22 1.78
N ALA A 25 -7.33 1.62 0.52
CA ALA A 25 -8.65 1.53 -0.09
C ALA A 25 -9.17 0.09 -0.21
N THR A 26 -8.32 -0.87 -0.57
CA THR A 26 -8.66 -2.29 -0.64
C THR A 26 -9.10 -2.86 0.71
N CYS A 27 -8.48 -2.40 1.80
CA CYS A 27 -8.83 -2.82 3.16
C CYS A 27 -9.89 -1.92 3.84
N GLY A 28 -10.42 -0.91 3.15
CA GLY A 28 -11.48 -0.04 3.67
C GLY A 28 -11.03 1.13 4.55
N TYR A 29 -9.76 1.53 4.48
CA TYR A 29 -9.19 2.63 5.26
C TYR A 29 -8.90 3.87 4.40
N SER A 30 -9.11 5.04 4.98
CA SER A 30 -8.84 6.35 4.35
C SER A 30 -7.72 7.14 5.04
N ASP A 31 -7.29 6.70 6.22
CA ASP A 31 -6.25 7.34 7.04
C ASP A 31 -5.19 6.34 7.51
N VAL A 32 -3.94 6.79 7.58
CA VAL A 32 -2.78 5.95 7.92
C VAL A 32 -2.84 5.46 9.37
N LYS A 33 -3.40 6.26 10.29
CA LYS A 33 -3.50 5.85 11.69
C LYS A 33 -4.54 4.75 11.87
N GLU A 34 -5.68 4.87 11.20
CA GLU A 34 -6.72 3.84 11.20
C GLU A 34 -6.24 2.55 10.53
N PHE A 35 -5.45 2.66 9.45
CA PHE A 35 -4.88 1.52 8.75
C PHE A 35 -3.96 0.64 9.62
N GLN A 36 -3.41 1.17 10.72
CA GLN A 36 -2.62 0.38 11.67
C GLN A 36 -3.43 -0.72 12.37
N ARG A 37 -4.77 -0.69 12.28
CA ARG A 37 -5.68 -1.69 12.86
C ARG A 37 -6.10 -2.78 11.88
N VAL A 38 -5.56 -2.78 10.66
CA VAL A 38 -5.92 -3.78 9.63
C VAL A 38 -5.61 -5.21 10.10
N GLU A 39 -6.44 -6.16 9.70
CA GLU A 39 -6.18 -7.59 9.94
C GLU A 39 -4.91 -8.05 9.22
N VAL A 40 -4.08 -8.86 9.90
CA VAL A 40 -2.82 -9.37 9.37
C VAL A 40 -2.80 -10.89 9.42
N LEU A 41 -2.43 -11.51 8.30
CA LEU A 41 -2.19 -12.95 8.21
C LEU A 41 -0.68 -13.22 8.35
N ILE A 42 -0.31 -14.13 9.25
CA ILE A 42 1.07 -14.56 9.43
C ILE A 42 1.29 -15.86 8.65
N HIS A 43 2.03 -15.80 7.56
CA HIS A 43 2.52 -16.99 6.87
C HIS A 43 3.81 -17.47 7.55
N ARG A 44 3.84 -18.72 7.99
CA ARG A 44 5.08 -19.41 8.38
C ARG A 44 5.71 -19.99 7.12
N ALA A 45 6.99 -19.68 6.91
CA ALA A 45 7.82 -20.29 5.87
C ALA A 45 8.19 -21.72 6.24
#